data_AF-A0A225VD16-F1
#
_entry.id   AF-A0A225VD16-F1
#
_cell.length_a   1.000
_cell.length_b   1.000
_cell.length_c   1.000
_cell.angle_alpha   90.00
_cell.angle_beta   90.00
_cell.angle_gamma   90.00
#
_symmetry.space_group_name_H-M   'P 1'
#
loop_
_entity.id
_entity.type
_entity.pdbx_description
1 polymer ?
#
loop_
_entity_poly.entity_id
_entity_poly.type
_entity_poly.pdbx_seq_one_letter_code
_entity_poly.pdbx_strand_id
1 'polypeptide(L)'
;MFNSGVSSLQKLAGSKLSSANAKYTCKRLNGQQFFDDQLSHELARCPFFVNVSGGTGAWQPTKANFCHSHLKNVGFQECHL
;
A
#
# COMPACT_ATOMS: atom_id res chain seq x y z
N MET A 1 3.49 7.04 6.93
CA MET A 1 2.60 7.82 6.04
C MET A 1 2.23 6.95 4.85
N PHE A 2 0.95 6.56 4.71
CA PHE A 2 0.47 5.76 3.58
C PHE A 2 0.29 6.69 2.38
N ASN A 3 0.96 6.40 1.27
CA ASN A 3 0.90 7.23 0.08
C ASN A 3 -0.23 6.70 -0.81
N SER A 4 -1.33 7.44 -0.86
CA SER A 4 -2.49 7.19 -1.71
C SER A 4 -2.14 7.47 -3.18
N GLY A 5 -1.75 6.42 -3.92
CA GLY A 5 -1.73 6.47 -5.38
C GLY A 5 -3.17 6.44 -5.91
N VAL A 6 -3.70 7.57 -6.35
CA VAL A 6 -5.03 7.67 -6.95
C VAL A 6 -4.98 7.31 -8.43
N SER A 7 -5.61 6.20 -8.81
CA SER A 7 -5.94 5.91 -10.21
C SER A 7 -7.24 6.63 -10.58
N SER A 8 -7.20 7.38 -11.68
CA SER A 8 -8.27 8.23 -12.24
C SER A 8 -9.69 7.63 -12.14
N LEU A 9 -10.64 8.41 -11.61
CA LEU A 9 -12.07 8.10 -11.52
C LEU A 9 -12.83 8.92 -12.58
N GLN A 10 -13.36 8.28 -13.62
CA GLN A 10 -14.39 8.88 -14.48
C GLN A 10 -15.75 8.73 -13.80
N LYS A 11 -16.42 9.87 -13.57
CA LYS A 11 -17.68 9.98 -12.83
C LYS A 11 -18.86 9.65 -13.75
N LEU A 12 -19.52 8.51 -13.54
CA LEU A 12 -20.84 8.21 -14.10
C LEU A 12 -21.88 8.37 -13.00
N ALA A 13 -22.77 9.35 -13.18
CA ALA A 13 -23.87 9.63 -12.26
C ALA A 13 -24.97 8.58 -12.42
N GLY A 14 -25.35 7.93 -11.33
CA GLY A 14 -26.48 7.01 -11.24
C GLY A 14 -26.50 6.38 -9.85
N SER A 15 -27.57 6.59 -9.10
CA SER A 15 -27.76 6.11 -7.73
C SER A 15 -27.67 4.58 -7.64
N LYS A 16 -26.47 4.08 -7.28
CA LYS A 16 -26.19 2.72 -6.83
C LYS A 16 -25.43 2.85 -5.52
N LEU A 17 -25.80 2.08 -4.51
CA LEU A 17 -24.94 1.80 -3.36
C LEU A 17 -23.66 1.15 -3.90
N SER A 18 -22.70 1.96 -4.34
CA SER A 18 -21.50 1.48 -5.00
C SER A 18 -20.58 0.92 -3.93
N SER A 19 -20.40 -0.40 -3.91
CA SER A 19 -19.27 -0.99 -3.20
C SER A 19 -17.98 -0.54 -3.88
N ALA A 20 -17.09 0.05 -3.10
CA ALA A 20 -15.77 0.47 -3.52
C ALA A 20 -14.73 -0.49 -2.98
N ASN A 21 -13.63 -0.64 -3.71
CA ASN A 21 -12.48 -1.45 -3.31
C ASN A 21 -11.23 -0.57 -3.28
N ALA A 22 -10.35 -0.81 -2.31
CA ALA A 22 -9.04 -0.19 -2.27
C ALA A 22 -7.98 -1.23 -1.91
N LYS A 23 -6.77 -1.02 -2.43
CA LYS A 23 -5.60 -1.84 -2.14
C LYS A 23 -4.45 -0.95 -1.68
N TYR A 24 -3.94 -1.25 -0.50
CA TYR A 24 -2.76 -0.61 0.07
C TYR A 24 -1.55 -1.51 -0.14
N THR A 25 -0.45 -0.95 -0.62
CA THR A 25 0.85 -1.61 -0.79
C THR A 25 1.96 -0.71 -0.27
N CYS A 26 3.16 -1.26 -0.03
CA CYS A 26 4.31 -0.41 0.28
C CYS A 26 4.62 0.53 -0.88
N LYS A 27 4.87 1.80 -0.56
CA LYS A 27 5.41 2.75 -1.53
C LYS A 27 6.85 2.37 -1.83
N ARG A 28 7.22 2.34 -3.11
CA ARG A 28 8.61 2.24 -3.52
C ARG A 28 9.31 3.58 -3.28
N LEU A 29 10.39 3.55 -2.51
CA LEU A 29 11.22 4.73 -2.23
C LEU A 29 12.55 4.61 -2.97
N ASN A 30 13.11 5.75 -3.40
CA ASN A 30 14.48 5.76 -3.90
C ASN A 30 15.44 5.41 -2.76
N GLY A 31 16.38 4.50 -3.01
CA GLY A 31 17.29 3.99 -1.98
C GLY A 31 16.66 2.96 -1.02
N GLN A 32 15.44 2.48 -1.29
CA GLN A 32 14.86 1.38 -0.51
C GLN A 32 15.69 0.10 -0.70
N GLN A 33 16.20 -0.45 0.40
CA GLN A 33 16.93 -1.71 0.40
C GLN A 33 15.97 -2.90 0.55
N PHE A 34 16.03 -3.82 -0.41
CA PHE A 34 15.35 -5.11 -0.34
C PHE A 34 16.31 -6.18 0.20
N PHE A 35 15.78 -7.23 0.83
CA PHE A 35 16.59 -8.31 1.39
C PHE A 35 17.14 -9.27 0.32
N ASP A 36 16.53 -9.30 -0.86
CA ASP A 36 17.01 -10.07 -2.01
C ASP A 36 17.94 -9.19 -2.84
N ASP A 37 19.22 -9.53 -2.86
CA ASP A 37 20.27 -8.81 -3.58
C ASP A 37 20.37 -9.20 -5.06
N GLN A 38 19.72 -10.29 -5.47
CA GLN A 38 19.62 -10.74 -6.86
C GLN A 38 18.47 -10.06 -7.60
N LEU A 39 17.50 -9.51 -6.85
CA LEU A 39 16.34 -8.85 -7.41
C LEU A 39 16.69 -7.44 -7.88
N SER A 40 16.62 -7.21 -9.18
CA SER A 40 16.85 -5.87 -9.72
C SER A 40 15.88 -4.88 -9.09
N HIS A 41 16.35 -3.65 -8.83
CA HIS A 41 15.53 -2.62 -8.20
C HIS A 41 14.19 -2.46 -8.93
N GLU A 42 14.18 -2.47 -10.27
CA GLU A 42 12.97 -2.38 -11.10
C GLU A 42 11.95 -3.48 -10.84
N LEU A 43 12.40 -4.71 -10.62
CA LEU A 43 11.56 -5.88 -10.35
C LEU A 43 11.19 -6.01 -8.87
N ALA A 44 11.95 -5.37 -7.98
CA ALA A 44 11.74 -5.45 -6.55
C ALA A 44 10.37 -4.89 -6.13
N ARG A 45 9.54 -5.77 -5.55
CA ARG A 45 8.22 -5.45 -5.00
C ARG A 45 8.06 -6.08 -3.63
N CYS A 46 7.57 -5.29 -2.68
CA CYS A 46 7.25 -5.76 -1.35
C CYS A 46 6.00 -6.65 -1.39
N PRO A 47 5.98 -7.83 -0.74
CA PRO A 47 4.81 -8.69 -0.69
C PRO A 47 3.69 -8.12 0.22
N PHE A 48 3.95 -7.04 0.96
CA PHE A 48 2.96 -6.38 1.80
C PHE A 48 1.77 -5.86 0.98
N PHE A 49 0.57 -6.24 1.40
CA PHE A 49 -0.65 -5.60 0.93
C PHE A 49 -1.79 -5.69 1.95
N VAL A 50 -2.72 -4.74 1.88
CA VAL A 50 -4.02 -4.81 2.54
C VAL A 50 -5.09 -4.45 1.53
N ASN A 51 -5.99 -5.37 1.23
CA ASN A 51 -7.18 -5.12 0.43
C ASN A 51 -8.34 -4.80 1.37
N VAL A 52 -9.10 -3.76 1.05
CA VAL A 52 -10.33 -3.39 1.74
C VAL A 52 -11.47 -3.25 0.74
N SER A 53 -12.66 -3.64 1.15
CA SER A 53 -13.89 -3.30 0.46
C SER A 53 -14.79 -2.50 1.38
N GLY A 54 -15.57 -1.59 0.82
CA GLY A 54 -16.44 -0.73 1.62
C GLY A 54 -17.62 -0.18 0.84
N GLY A 55 -18.72 0.01 1.55
CA GLY A 55 -19.93 0.70 1.06
C GLY A 55 -20.20 1.92 1.92
N THR A 56 -21.46 2.36 1.99
CA THR A 56 -21.91 3.48 2.85
C THR A 56 -21.40 3.35 4.30
N GLY A 57 -20.31 4.06 4.61
CA GLY A 57 -19.78 4.28 5.95
C GLY A 57 -18.92 3.17 6.57
N ALA A 58 -18.81 1.99 5.95
CA ALA A 58 -18.06 0.87 6.52
C ALA A 58 -17.05 0.29 5.53
N TRP A 59 -15.81 0.16 5.98
CA TRP A 59 -14.71 -0.49 5.26
C TRP A 59 -14.24 -1.71 6.06
N GLN A 60 -14.05 -2.83 5.37
CA GLN A 60 -13.61 -4.08 5.97
C GLN A 60 -12.37 -4.61 5.23
N PRO A 61 -11.32 -5.08 5.93
CA PRO A 61 -10.24 -5.83 5.31
C PRO A 61 -10.77 -7.13 4.71
N THR A 62 -10.38 -7.43 3.47
CA THR A 62 -10.80 -8.65 2.77
C THR A 62 -9.66 -9.67 2.64
N LYS A 63 -8.45 -9.19 2.34
CA LYS A 63 -7.25 -10.02 2.23
C LYS A 63 -6.03 -9.18 2.58
N ALA A 64 -5.08 -9.77 3.30
CA ALA A 64 -3.84 -9.08 3.64
C ALA A 64 -2.64 -10.03 3.59
N ASN A 65 -1.47 -9.46 3.32
CA ASN A 65 -0.17 -10.03 3.62
C ASN A 65 0.64 -8.96 4.36
N PHE A 66 1.12 -9.29 5.55
CA PHE A 66 1.84 -8.35 6.42
C PHE A 66 3.37 -8.50 6.34
N CYS A 67 3.88 -9.44 5.54
CA CYS A 67 5.31 -9.63 5.35
C CYS A 67 5.92 -8.48 4.55
N HIS A 68 7.14 -8.08 4.92
CA HIS A 68 7.93 -7.08 4.20
C HIS A 68 9.23 -7.71 3.69
N SER A 69 9.63 -7.35 2.47
CA SER A 69 10.93 -7.74 1.88
C SER A 69 11.95 -6.60 1.87
N HIS A 70 11.71 -5.55 2.66
CA HIS A 70 12.58 -4.39 2.80
C HIS A 70 12.59 -3.91 4.25
N LEU A 71 13.59 -3.12 4.62
CA LEU A 71 13.64 -2.45 5.91
C LEU A 71 12.43 -1.53 6.09
N LYS A 72 11.74 -1.69 7.23
CA LYS A 72 10.60 -0.85 7.59
C LYS A 72 11.12 0.38 8.32
N ASN A 73 11.38 1.46 7.59
CA ASN A 73 11.79 2.72 8.22
C ASN A 73 10.54 3.45 8.76
N VAL A 74 10.16 3.17 10.01
CA VAL A 74 9.02 3.80 10.71
C VAL A 74 9.50 5.04 11.47
N GLY A 75 9.81 6.11 10.73
CA GLY A 75 10.14 7.42 11.31
C GLY A 75 11.51 7.47 12.00
N PHE A 76 12.29 8.49 11.68
CA PHE A 76 13.48 8.81 12.46
C PHE A 76 13.02 9.42 13.78
N GLN A 77 13.22 8.71 14.88
CA GLN A 77 13.66 9.39 16.10
C GLN A 77 15.14 9.07 16.20
N GLU A 78 15.97 10.06 15.87
CA GLU A 78 17.37 10.04 16.26
C GLU A 78 17.43 10.06 17.79
N CYS A 79 17.61 8.90 18.42
CA CYS A 79 18.16 8.87 19.76
C CYS A 79 19.68 8.97 19.61
N HIS A 80 20.21 10.20 19.70
CA HIS A 80 21.62 10.44 19.96
C HIS A 80 22.00 9.80 21.31
N LEU A 81 22.93 8.84 21.29
CA LEU A 81 23.83 8.50 22.39
C LEU A 81 25.22 8.27 21.82
#